data_AF-A0A7V1H0L7-F1
#
_entry.id   AF-A0A7V1H0L7-F1
#
_cell.length_a   1.000
_cell.length_b   1.000
_cell.length_c   1.000
_cell.angle_alpha   90.00
_cell.angle_beta   90.00
_cell.angle_gamma   90.00
#
_symmetry.space_group_name_H-M   'P 1'
#
loop_
_entity.id
_entity.type
_entity.pdbx_description
1 polymer ?
#
loop_
_entity_poly.entity_id
_entity_poly.type
_entity_poly.pdbx_seq_one_letter_code
_entity_poly.pdbx_strand_id
1 'polypeptide(L)'
;MKNIVIIDTNVLLSDPDVLFLYPDAEVIVPQVVLAELDKVKMVRADKEVRFRGREVSRILFELSKHGVLTDGVELDNNSVIRVAQTETQDLPKNLSPRNADDRIIGCAILEAQSHPDAHVLLLTNDLNMLLKAQTHGIDVARHEHEFKLSLFAKLMQRLGQRRLTLWWIIVPISLAGILVSLWLFVPSPIPLPTSSPTLNLTSYPLREVEYLNTLKNDSANFQTWFQLGQLYSNWAQELESRAQFDSAREKLNSAVSAYKRALSIKPTSAAVHTNLGTAYLVLGNTDEAISQFVQASSYDPGYALAHFNLGFTLLTRNRDFTGAAKEFETYLRLEPSGERSEYARQKLKEIRENNNAI
;
A
#
# COMPACT_ATOMS: atom_id res chain seq x y z
N MET A 1 23.87 22.46 -18.58
CA MET A 1 24.56 21.91 -17.41
C MET A 1 23.86 20.62 -17.05
N LYS A 2 24.63 19.56 -16.79
CA LYS A 2 24.09 18.25 -16.41
C LYS A 2 23.60 18.35 -14.96
N ASN A 3 22.37 17.93 -14.69
CA ASN A 3 21.85 17.90 -13.32
C ASN A 3 22.07 16.50 -12.74
N ILE A 4 22.76 16.43 -11.61
CA ILE A 4 23.01 15.17 -10.90
C ILE A 4 22.31 15.26 -9.55
N VAL A 5 21.47 14.28 -9.26
CA VAL A 5 20.68 14.22 -8.02
C VAL A 5 21.07 12.97 -7.26
N ILE A 6 21.61 13.13 -6.05
CA ILE A 6 22.06 12.04 -5.20
C ILE A 6 21.07 11.87 -4.07
N ILE A 7 20.55 10.65 -3.90
CA ILE A 7 19.47 10.38 -2.96
C ILE A 7 20.00 9.65 -1.72
N ASP A 8 19.70 10.21 -0.56
CA ASP A 8 19.92 9.60 0.75
C ASP A 8 18.96 8.43 1.03
N THR A 9 19.41 7.45 1.82
CA THR A 9 18.62 6.32 2.31
C THR A 9 17.31 6.75 2.94
N ASN A 10 17.31 7.78 3.79
CA ASN A 10 16.10 8.22 4.49
C ASN A 10 15.07 8.84 3.54
N VAL A 11 15.51 9.60 2.54
CA VAL A 11 14.63 10.17 1.52
C VAL A 11 13.98 9.05 0.71
N LEU A 12 14.79 8.09 0.27
CA LEU A 12 14.34 6.94 -0.52
C LEU A 12 13.41 5.99 0.26
N LEU A 13 13.63 5.85 1.56
CA LEU A 13 12.72 5.11 2.45
C LEU A 13 11.42 5.86 2.75
N SER A 14 11.44 7.19 2.73
CA SER A 14 10.24 8.00 2.95
C SER A 14 9.35 8.05 1.71
N ASP A 15 9.96 8.12 0.53
CA ASP A 15 9.27 8.25 -0.75
C ASP A 15 10.10 7.60 -1.86
N PRO A 16 9.83 6.33 -2.21
CA PRO A 16 10.54 5.63 -3.27
C PRO A 16 10.34 6.24 -4.66
N ASP A 17 9.24 6.97 -4.87
CA ASP A 17 8.89 7.55 -6.17
C ASP A 17 9.78 8.76 -6.50
N VAL A 18 10.50 9.29 -5.51
CA VAL A 18 11.51 10.35 -5.67
C VAL A 18 12.54 10.05 -6.77
N LEU A 19 12.78 8.77 -7.07
CA LEU A 19 13.64 8.31 -8.18
C LEU A 19 13.19 8.82 -9.56
N PHE A 20 11.90 9.11 -9.71
CA PHE A 20 11.27 9.45 -10.99
C PHE A 20 10.92 10.95 -11.12
N LEU A 21 11.14 11.73 -10.07
CA LEU A 21 10.67 13.13 -9.99
C LEU A 21 11.61 14.16 -10.65
N TYR A 22 12.74 13.72 -11.21
CA TYR A 22 13.77 14.60 -11.77
C TYR A 22 13.93 14.38 -13.27
N PRO A 23 13.08 14.98 -14.12
CA PRO A 23 13.25 14.92 -15.57
C PRO A 23 14.57 15.57 -15.99
N ASP A 24 15.15 15.09 -17.09
CA ASP A 24 16.42 15.60 -17.65
C ASP A 24 17.61 15.60 -16.65
N ALA A 25 17.58 14.71 -15.65
CA ALA A 25 18.61 14.60 -14.63
C ALA A 25 19.19 13.18 -14.56
N GLU A 26 20.42 13.08 -14.07
CA GLU A 26 21.01 11.82 -13.65
C GLU A 26 20.75 11.61 -12.17
N VAL A 27 19.91 10.63 -11.84
CA VAL A 27 19.53 10.27 -10.49
C VAL A 27 20.43 9.13 -10.01
N ILE A 28 21.19 9.40 -8.95
CA ILE A 28 22.18 8.49 -8.41
C ILE A 28 21.72 7.96 -7.06
N VAL A 29 21.69 6.64 -6.95
CA VAL A 29 21.55 5.91 -5.68
C VAL A 29 22.92 5.39 -5.27
N PRO A 30 23.56 5.95 -4.22
CA PRO A 30 24.83 5.43 -3.74
C PRO A 30 24.70 3.96 -3.32
N GLN A 31 25.66 3.10 -3.68
CA GLN A 31 25.61 1.67 -3.37
C GLN A 31 25.48 1.40 -1.85
N VAL A 32 26.01 2.29 -1.02
CA VAL A 32 25.85 2.20 0.45
C VAL A 32 24.38 2.21 0.88
N VAL A 33 23.52 2.96 0.18
CA VAL A 33 22.08 2.99 0.42
C VAL A 33 21.51 1.59 0.29
N LEU A 34 21.91 0.82 -0.72
CA LEU A 34 21.42 -0.55 -0.92
C LEU A 34 21.75 -1.46 0.27
N ALA A 35 22.97 -1.34 0.82
CA ALA A 35 23.37 -2.08 2.01
C ALA A 35 22.57 -1.67 3.25
N GLU A 36 22.17 -0.40 3.36
CA GLU A 36 21.28 0.06 4.43
C GLU A 36 19.85 -0.43 4.26
N LEU A 37 19.32 -0.42 3.04
CA LEU A 37 18.00 -1.00 2.73
C LEU A 37 17.95 -2.49 3.11
N ASP A 38 19.03 -3.24 2.86
CA ASP A 38 19.12 -4.65 3.25
C ASP A 38 19.13 -4.84 4.78
N LYS A 39 19.85 -3.99 5.52
CA LYS A 39 19.81 -4.00 6.99
C LYS A 39 18.40 -3.70 7.50
N VAL A 40 17.75 -2.68 6.94
CA VAL A 40 16.38 -2.28 7.31
C VAL A 40 15.40 -3.43 7.13
N LYS A 41 15.52 -4.22 6.03
CA LYS A 41 14.67 -5.41 5.80
C LYS A 41 14.82 -6.49 6.87
N MET A 42 16.01 -6.63 7.46
CA MET A 42 16.35 -7.68 8.43
C MET A 42 16.15 -7.29 9.90
N VAL A 43 16.21 -5.99 10.23
CA VAL A 43 16.06 -5.49 11.60
C VAL A 43 14.58 -5.47 12.01
N ARG A 44 14.29 -5.40 13.32
CA ARG A 44 12.95 -5.05 13.87
C ARG A 44 12.57 -3.59 13.58
N ALA A 45 12.76 -3.15 12.34
CA ALA A 45 12.28 -1.86 11.87
C ALA A 45 10.76 -1.88 11.74
N ASP A 46 10.16 -0.68 11.76
CA ASP A 46 8.74 -0.47 11.54
C ASP A 46 8.29 -1.24 10.28
N LYS A 47 7.06 -1.77 10.30
CA LYS A 47 6.51 -2.53 9.18
C LYS A 47 6.49 -1.69 7.90
N GLU A 48 6.23 -0.39 8.02
CA GLU A 48 6.22 0.57 6.92
C GLU A 48 7.62 0.77 6.34
N VAL A 49 8.61 1.05 7.18
CA VAL A 49 10.00 1.27 6.74
C VAL A 49 10.59 0.01 6.07
N ARG A 50 10.24 -1.19 6.55
CA ARG A 50 10.59 -2.46 5.88
C ARG A 50 9.88 -2.66 4.54
N PHE A 51 8.64 -2.20 4.44
CA PHE A 51 7.89 -2.24 3.20
C PHE A 51 8.54 -1.33 2.16
N ARG A 52 8.79 -0.06 2.51
CA ARG A 52 9.48 0.91 1.65
C ARG A 52 10.86 0.44 1.21
N GLY A 53 11.65 -0.15 2.12
CA GLY A 53 12.94 -0.73 1.75
C GLY A 53 12.85 -1.88 0.74
N ARG A 54 11.78 -2.68 0.76
CA ARG A 54 11.51 -3.71 -0.26
C ARG A 54 10.98 -3.11 -1.57
N GLU A 55 10.17 -2.05 -1.48
CA GLU A 55 9.64 -1.31 -2.63
C GLU A 55 10.77 -0.72 -3.47
N VAL A 56 11.69 0.01 -2.86
CA VAL A 56 12.89 0.55 -3.53
C VAL A 56 13.70 -0.55 -4.20
N SER A 57 13.89 -1.69 -3.53
CA SER A 57 14.64 -2.81 -4.11
C SER A 57 13.93 -3.45 -5.29
N ARG A 58 12.59 -3.48 -5.28
CA ARG A 58 11.79 -3.91 -6.43
C ARG A 58 11.94 -2.95 -7.59
N ILE A 59 11.83 -1.64 -7.34
CA ILE A 59 12.00 -0.61 -8.36
C ILE A 59 13.36 -0.78 -9.05
N LEU A 60 14.45 -0.84 -8.27
CA LEU A 60 15.79 -1.03 -8.82
C LEU A 60 15.95 -2.37 -9.55
N PHE A 61 15.36 -3.46 -9.03
CA PHE A 61 15.40 -4.76 -9.69
C PHE A 61 14.66 -4.74 -11.04
N GLU A 62 13.51 -4.06 -11.13
CA GLU A 62 12.80 -3.90 -12.41
C GLU A 62 13.62 -3.04 -13.38
N LEU A 63 14.19 -1.92 -12.94
CA LEU A 63 15.08 -1.10 -13.77
C LEU A 63 16.28 -1.90 -14.30
N SER A 64 16.83 -2.83 -13.51
CA SER A 64 17.93 -3.70 -13.95
C SER A 64 17.58 -4.63 -15.12
N LYS A 65 16.29 -4.82 -15.42
CA LYS A 65 15.87 -5.57 -16.63
C LYS A 65 15.99 -4.74 -17.90
N HIS A 66 16.05 -3.42 -17.77
CA HIS A 66 16.10 -2.46 -18.87
C HIS A 66 17.49 -1.90 -19.13
N GLY A 67 18.47 -2.23 -18.29
CA GLY A 67 19.85 -1.84 -18.47
C GLY A 67 20.71 -2.20 -17.27
N VAL A 68 22.00 -1.90 -17.35
CA VAL A 68 22.93 -2.13 -16.25
C VAL A 68 22.88 -0.92 -15.32
N LEU A 69 22.41 -1.11 -14.08
CA LEU A 69 22.25 -0.02 -13.11
C LEU A 69 23.54 0.77 -12.83
N THR A 70 24.72 0.15 -12.94
CA THR A 70 26.00 0.86 -12.75
C THR A 70 26.33 1.78 -13.92
N ASP A 71 25.83 1.46 -15.11
CA ASP A 71 26.08 2.21 -16.35
C ASP A 71 24.99 3.28 -16.56
N GLY A 72 23.83 3.10 -15.91
CA GLY A 72 22.66 3.98 -15.99
C GLY A 72 21.54 3.36 -16.81
N VAL A 73 20.30 3.59 -16.37
CA VAL A 73 19.07 3.18 -17.05
C VAL A 73 18.27 4.42 -17.41
N GLU A 74 18.05 4.62 -18.71
CA GLU A 74 17.30 5.76 -19.24
C GLU A 74 15.78 5.55 -19.07
N LEU A 75 15.09 6.63 -18.77
CA LEU A 75 13.64 6.67 -18.55
C LEU A 75 12.94 7.56 -19.59
N ASP A 76 11.62 7.42 -19.71
CA ASP A 76 10.79 8.15 -20.69
C ASP A 76 10.85 9.68 -20.54
N ASN A 77 11.20 10.17 -19.34
CA ASN A 77 11.36 11.59 -19.05
C ASN A 77 12.80 12.10 -19.29
N ASN A 78 13.60 11.36 -20.09
CA ASN A 78 14.99 11.68 -20.42
C ASN A 78 15.91 11.79 -19.19
N SER A 79 15.49 11.19 -18.07
CA SER A 79 16.33 11.02 -16.89
C SER A 79 17.06 9.68 -16.94
N VAL A 80 18.16 9.57 -16.19
CA VAL A 80 18.95 8.35 -16.08
C VAL A 80 19.07 7.97 -14.62
N ILE A 81 18.64 6.76 -14.25
CA ILE A 81 18.85 6.23 -12.90
C ILE A 81 20.10 5.35 -12.89
N ARG A 82 21.06 5.62 -12.01
CA ARG A 82 22.24 4.77 -11.80
C ARG A 82 22.52 4.47 -10.33
N VAL A 83 23.16 3.34 -10.09
CA VAL A 83 23.76 3.00 -8.79
C VAL A 83 25.25 3.30 -8.83
N ALA A 84 25.70 4.27 -8.03
CA ALA A 84 27.10 4.66 -7.98
C ALA A 84 27.88 3.89 -6.90
N GLN A 85 29.04 3.36 -7.27
CA GLN A 85 29.98 2.78 -6.30
C GLN A 85 30.96 3.86 -5.82
N THR A 86 31.13 3.94 -4.50
CA THR A 86 32.10 4.85 -3.88
C THR A 86 33.22 4.00 -3.29
N GLU A 87 34.40 4.05 -3.91
CA GLU A 87 35.58 3.40 -3.35
C GLU A 87 35.98 4.11 -2.05
N THR A 88 36.15 3.33 -0.98
CA THR A 88 36.41 3.91 0.35
C THR A 88 37.77 4.60 0.46
N GLN A 89 38.69 4.32 -0.48
CA GLN A 89 40.02 4.92 -0.55
C GLN A 89 40.02 6.36 -1.09
N ASP A 90 38.98 6.71 -1.86
CA ASP A 90 38.85 8.04 -2.49
C ASP A 90 38.06 9.02 -1.63
N LEU A 91 37.60 8.59 -0.45
CA LEU A 91 36.90 9.45 0.49
C LEU A 91 37.83 10.56 1.02
N PRO A 92 37.35 11.81 1.10
CA PRO A 92 38.04 12.88 1.81
C PRO A 92 38.45 12.45 3.23
N LYS A 93 39.64 12.86 3.69
CA LYS A 93 40.23 12.43 4.97
C LYS A 93 39.35 12.70 6.21
N ASN A 94 38.41 13.62 6.12
CA ASN A 94 37.48 13.99 7.19
C ASN A 94 36.14 13.23 7.15
N LEU A 95 35.96 12.32 6.19
CA LEU A 95 34.82 11.41 6.08
C LEU A 95 35.23 9.99 6.50
N SER A 96 34.38 9.34 7.29
CA SER A 96 34.63 8.00 7.79
C SER A 96 34.17 6.95 6.77
N PRO A 97 35.05 6.03 6.32
CA PRO A 97 34.66 4.95 5.41
C PRO A 97 33.72 3.92 6.05
N ARG A 98 33.55 3.96 7.38
CA ARG A 98 32.65 3.06 8.13
C ARG A 98 31.25 3.63 8.30
N ASN A 99 31.08 4.94 8.17
CA ASN A 99 29.78 5.59 8.31
C ASN A 99 29.08 5.64 6.96
N ALA A 100 27.80 5.25 6.91
CA ALA A 100 27.02 5.25 5.67
C ALA A 100 26.77 6.67 5.15
N ASP A 101 26.37 7.58 6.03
CA ASP A 101 26.13 9.00 5.72
C ASP A 101 27.36 9.64 5.08
N ASP A 102 28.55 9.37 5.63
CA ASP A 102 29.82 9.88 5.13
C ASP A 102 30.16 9.32 3.75
N ARG A 103 29.74 8.09 3.45
CA ARG A 103 29.90 7.50 2.12
C ARG A 103 28.93 8.08 1.11
N ILE A 104 27.69 8.42 1.51
CA ILE A 104 26.73 9.13 0.66
C ILE A 104 27.26 10.53 0.32
N ILE A 105 27.75 11.27 1.31
CA ILE A 105 28.39 12.58 1.09
C ILE A 105 29.64 12.45 0.22
N GLY A 106 30.45 11.41 0.46
CA GLY A 106 31.61 11.08 -0.36
C GLY A 106 31.26 10.85 -1.83
N CYS A 107 30.18 10.12 -2.09
CA CYS A 107 29.64 9.95 -3.44
C CYS A 107 29.36 11.32 -4.09
N ALA A 108 28.69 12.23 -3.37
CA ALA A 108 28.40 13.57 -3.90
C ALA A 108 29.65 14.40 -4.23
N ILE A 109 30.66 14.32 -3.38
CA ILE A 109 31.94 15.03 -3.61
C ILE A 109 32.64 14.47 -4.85
N LEU A 110 32.72 13.15 -4.99
CA LEU A 110 33.39 12.53 -6.15
C LEU A 110 32.65 12.81 -7.46
N GLU A 111 31.32 12.83 -7.44
CA GLU A 111 30.51 13.19 -8.61
C GLU A 111 30.73 14.65 -9.02
N ALA A 112 30.78 15.57 -8.05
CA ALA A 112 31.07 16.97 -8.30
C ALA A 112 32.50 17.20 -8.83
N GLN A 113 33.47 16.44 -8.35
CA GLN A 113 34.86 16.50 -8.83
C GLN A 113 35.01 15.93 -10.24
N SER A 114 34.30 14.83 -10.55
CA SER A 114 34.35 14.18 -11.86
C SER A 114 33.57 14.95 -12.93
N HIS A 115 32.60 15.77 -12.52
CA HIS A 115 31.74 16.55 -13.41
C HIS A 115 31.71 18.03 -12.99
N PRO A 116 32.78 18.81 -13.23
CA PRO A 116 32.86 20.19 -12.78
C PRO A 116 31.81 21.13 -13.41
N ASP A 117 31.25 20.74 -14.56
CA ASP A 117 30.19 21.48 -15.27
C ASP A 117 28.76 20.99 -14.91
N ALA A 118 28.65 20.05 -13.97
CA ALA A 118 27.37 19.52 -13.49
C ALA A 118 26.94 20.20 -12.19
N HIS A 119 25.64 20.40 -12.03
CA HIS A 119 25.05 20.80 -10.76
C HIS A 119 24.70 19.55 -9.96
N VAL A 120 25.44 19.31 -8.88
CA VAL A 120 25.27 18.14 -8.01
C VAL A 120 24.45 18.52 -6.79
N LEU A 121 23.26 17.93 -6.68
CA LEU A 121 22.32 18.12 -5.58
C LEU A 121 22.24 16.87 -4.73
N LEU A 122 22.51 16.99 -3.42
CA LEU A 122 22.23 15.94 -2.44
C LEU A 122 20.84 16.14 -1.84
N LEU A 123 19.99 15.11 -1.91
CA LEU A 123 18.70 15.09 -1.25
C LEU A 123 18.81 14.35 0.07
N THR A 124 18.61 15.06 1.18
CA THR A 124 18.58 14.46 2.52
C THR A 124 17.59 15.19 3.43
N ASN A 125 16.91 14.41 4.27
CA ASN A 125 16.06 14.92 5.33
C ASN A 125 16.78 14.92 6.70
N ASP A 126 18.05 14.50 6.76
CA ASP A 126 18.87 14.53 7.96
C ASP A 126 19.64 15.86 8.09
N LEU A 127 19.46 16.54 9.22
CA LEU A 127 20.13 17.80 9.50
C LEU A 127 21.66 17.67 9.56
N ASN A 128 22.19 16.59 10.14
CA ASN A 128 23.63 16.37 10.25
C ASN A 128 24.26 16.16 8.88
N MET A 129 23.62 15.35 8.01
CA MET A 129 24.09 15.16 6.65
C MET A 129 24.07 16.46 5.86
N LEU A 130 22.98 17.22 5.98
CA LEU A 130 22.83 18.53 5.32
C LEU A 130 23.96 19.47 5.72
N LEU A 131 24.18 19.67 7.02
CA LEU A 131 25.24 20.57 7.50
C LEU A 131 26.62 20.10 7.06
N LYS A 132 26.87 18.79 7.10
CA LYS A 132 28.16 18.22 6.72
C LYS A 132 28.43 18.37 5.22
N ALA A 133 27.45 18.07 4.36
CA ALA A 133 27.58 18.26 2.92
C ALA A 133 27.82 19.73 2.52
N GLN A 134 27.16 20.67 3.20
CA GLN A 134 27.39 22.11 2.97
C GLN A 134 28.82 22.54 3.30
N THR A 135 29.45 21.97 4.34
CA THR A 135 30.87 22.28 4.64
C THR A 135 31.84 21.82 3.53
N HIS A 136 31.37 20.94 2.64
CA HIS A 136 32.11 20.45 1.48
C HIS A 136 31.73 21.14 0.17
N GLY A 137 30.86 22.16 0.22
CA GLY A 137 30.42 22.90 -0.97
C GLY A 137 29.46 22.11 -1.86
N ILE A 138 28.78 21.09 -1.32
CA ILE A 138 27.73 20.37 -2.03
C ILE A 138 26.39 21.06 -1.81
N ASP A 139 25.63 21.27 -2.89
CA ASP A 139 24.27 21.79 -2.80
C ASP A 139 23.34 20.72 -2.22
N VAL A 140 22.48 21.14 -1.28
CA VAL A 140 21.60 20.23 -0.54
C VAL A 140 20.17 20.73 -0.56
N ALA A 141 19.23 19.83 -0.82
CA ALA A 141 17.80 20.07 -0.66
C ALA A 141 17.14 19.02 0.24
N ARG A 142 16.02 19.40 0.85
CA ARG A 142 15.15 18.49 1.61
C ARG A 142 14.01 18.00 0.72
N HIS A 143 13.56 16.79 0.96
CA HIS A 143 12.35 16.25 0.35
C HIS A 143 11.19 16.43 1.32
N GLU A 144 10.37 17.46 1.10
CA GLU A 144 9.17 17.72 1.90
C GLU A 144 7.99 16.93 1.34
N HIS A 145 7.56 15.88 2.05
CA HIS A 145 6.18 15.41 1.95
C HIS A 145 5.28 16.53 2.50
N GLU A 146 4.30 17.04 1.73
CA GLU A 146 3.28 17.94 2.27
C GLU A 146 2.46 17.20 3.36
N PHE A 147 2.95 17.24 4.61
CA PHE A 147 2.33 16.64 5.78
C PHE A 147 1.63 17.75 6.59
N LYS A 148 0.39 18.10 6.25
CA LYS A 148 -0.43 18.99 7.10
C LYS A 148 -0.98 18.23 8.31
N LEU A 149 -0.17 18.13 9.37
CA LEU A 149 -0.64 17.89 10.76
C LEU A 149 0.42 18.30 11.80
N SER A 150 1.02 19.49 11.65
CA SER A 150 2.16 19.91 12.50
C SER A 150 1.83 20.74 13.75
N LEU A 151 0.56 21.05 14.08
CA LEU A 151 0.27 21.90 15.26
C LEU A 151 -0.48 21.21 16.41
N PHE A 152 -1.28 20.18 16.18
CA PHE A 152 -2.11 19.58 17.25
C PHE A 152 -1.35 18.56 18.12
N ALA A 153 -0.41 17.81 17.54
CA ALA A 153 0.32 16.75 18.25
C ALA A 153 1.32 17.29 19.30
N LYS A 154 1.96 18.45 19.04
CA LYS A 154 2.87 19.09 20.00
C LYS A 154 2.16 19.62 21.25
N LEU A 155 0.84 19.83 21.20
CA LEU A 155 0.04 20.27 22.34
C LEU A 155 -0.28 19.12 23.32
N MET A 156 -0.38 17.88 22.83
CA MET A 156 -0.75 16.72 23.64
C MET A 156 0.42 16.07 24.39
N GLN A 157 1.66 16.35 24.01
CA GLN A 157 2.84 15.72 24.61
C GLN A 157 3.32 16.37 25.93
N ARG A 158 2.69 17.47 26.38
CA ARG A 158 3.06 18.14 27.65
C ARG A 158 2.34 17.60 28.91
N LEU A 159 1.40 16.66 28.79
CA LEU A 159 0.54 16.26 29.92
C LEU A 159 0.73 14.83 30.47
N GLY A 160 1.66 14.03 29.93
CA GLY A 160 1.70 12.58 30.19
C GLY A 160 2.99 12.02 30.79
N GLN A 161 3.63 12.66 31.77
CA GLN A 161 4.71 12.03 32.55
C GLN A 161 4.48 12.22 34.04
N ARG A 162 4.02 11.16 34.73
CA ARG A 162 4.42 10.81 36.10
C ARG A 162 3.85 9.45 36.56
N ARG A 163 4.78 8.57 36.95
CA ARG A 163 4.68 7.37 37.83
C ARG A 163 4.10 6.08 37.21
N LEU A 164 4.90 5.01 37.17
CA LEU A 164 4.82 3.87 38.10
C LEU A 164 5.87 2.79 37.75
N THR A 165 6.85 2.61 38.63
CA THR A 165 7.80 1.48 38.69
C THR A 165 7.29 0.47 39.71
N LEU A 166 7.01 -0.78 39.34
CA LEU A 166 7.02 -2.00 40.21
C LEU A 166 6.48 -3.29 39.55
N TRP A 167 5.92 -3.27 38.34
CA TRP A 167 5.27 -4.46 37.73
C TRP A 167 6.21 -5.54 37.10
N TRP A 168 7.52 -5.36 37.09
CA TRP A 168 8.44 -6.20 36.30
C TRP A 168 8.91 -7.52 36.95
N ILE A 169 8.55 -7.79 38.21
CA ILE A 169 9.10 -8.95 38.94
C ILE A 169 8.15 -10.17 38.94
N ILE A 170 6.85 -10.00 38.71
CA ILE A 170 5.86 -11.09 38.93
C ILE A 170 5.61 -11.95 37.67
N VAL A 171 5.84 -11.41 36.47
CA VAL A 171 5.46 -12.07 35.21
C VAL A 171 6.33 -13.27 34.77
N PRO A 172 7.62 -13.44 35.12
CA PRO A 172 8.42 -14.52 34.52
C PRO A 172 8.19 -15.93 35.09
N ILE A 173 7.59 -16.09 36.27
CA ILE A 173 7.59 -17.38 36.99
C ILE A 173 6.48 -18.33 36.50
N SER A 174 5.42 -17.80 35.87
CA SER A 174 4.26 -18.59 35.46
C SER A 174 4.40 -19.24 34.07
N LEU A 175 5.33 -18.77 33.23
CA LEU A 175 5.42 -19.17 31.82
C LEU A 175 6.27 -20.44 31.59
N ALA A 176 7.12 -20.81 32.55
CA ALA A 176 8.03 -21.96 32.41
C ALA A 176 7.35 -23.33 32.55
N GLY A 177 6.16 -23.40 33.16
CA GLY A 177 5.44 -24.66 33.39
C GLY A 177 4.63 -25.19 32.20
N ILE A 178 4.32 -24.35 31.21
CA ILE A 178 3.38 -24.68 30.13
C ILE A 178 4.09 -25.27 28.89
N LEU A 179 5.41 -25.07 28.76
CA LEU A 179 6.16 -25.47 27.54
C LEU A 179 6.64 -26.92 27.52
N VAL A 180 6.49 -27.68 28.62
CA VAL A 180 6.96 -29.07 28.71
C VAL A 180 5.88 -30.09 28.30
N SER A 181 4.61 -29.70 28.17
CA SER A 181 3.50 -30.62 27.84
C SER A 181 3.14 -30.71 26.35
N LEU A 182 3.79 -29.96 25.46
CA LEU A 182 3.46 -29.90 24.02
C LEU A 182 4.43 -30.67 23.11
N TRP A 183 5.31 -31.50 23.67
CA TRP A 183 6.37 -32.20 22.92
C TRP A 183 6.06 -33.68 22.59
N LEU A 184 4.84 -34.18 22.82
CA LEU A 184 4.51 -35.61 22.67
C LEU A 184 3.40 -35.95 21.65
N PHE A 185 3.08 -35.07 20.69
CA PHE A 185 2.18 -35.43 19.58
C PHE A 185 2.79 -35.03 18.23
N VAL A 186 3.50 -35.97 17.59
CA VAL A 186 3.93 -35.87 16.19
C VAL A 186 3.07 -36.84 15.36
N PRO A 187 2.18 -36.38 14.46
CA PRO A 187 1.55 -37.26 13.48
C PRO A 187 2.46 -37.43 12.25
N SER A 188 2.44 -38.64 11.69
CA SER A 188 3.22 -39.10 10.52
C SER A 188 3.06 -38.25 9.25
N PRO A 189 4.05 -38.27 8.32
CA PRO A 189 4.03 -37.42 7.12
C PRO A 189 2.93 -37.81 6.13
N ILE A 190 2.16 -36.81 5.70
CA ILE A 190 1.17 -36.89 4.62
C ILE A 190 1.91 -37.04 3.28
N PRO A 191 1.50 -37.95 2.37
CA PRO A 191 2.15 -38.07 1.06
C PRO A 191 1.84 -36.84 0.19
N LEU A 192 2.87 -36.34 -0.50
CA LEU A 192 2.77 -35.20 -1.40
C LEU A 192 1.90 -35.53 -2.63
N PRO A 193 1.01 -34.62 -3.08
CA PRO A 193 0.32 -34.79 -4.35
C PRO A 193 1.31 -34.69 -5.51
N THR A 194 1.33 -35.73 -6.34
CA THR A 194 1.98 -35.75 -7.66
C THR A 194 1.16 -34.93 -8.64
N SER A 195 1.37 -33.62 -8.64
CA SER A 195 1.06 -32.78 -9.80
C SER A 195 2.09 -31.66 -9.84
N SER A 196 2.93 -31.67 -10.86
CA SER A 196 3.88 -30.61 -11.19
C SER A 196 3.22 -29.23 -11.06
N PRO A 197 3.89 -28.22 -10.50
CA PRO A 197 3.38 -26.86 -10.58
C PRO A 197 3.40 -26.46 -12.05
N THR A 198 2.23 -26.44 -12.68
CA THR A 198 2.03 -25.65 -13.90
C THR A 198 2.39 -24.22 -13.57
N LEU A 199 3.24 -23.58 -14.38
CA LEU A 199 3.49 -22.15 -14.32
C LEU A 199 2.14 -21.42 -14.35
N ASN A 200 1.74 -20.82 -13.22
CA ASN A 200 0.46 -20.12 -13.11
C ASN A 200 0.63 -18.66 -13.59
N LEU A 201 0.68 -18.49 -14.92
CA LEU A 201 0.61 -17.18 -15.59
C LEU A 201 -0.83 -16.64 -15.53
N THR A 202 -1.26 -16.06 -14.41
CA THR A 202 -2.40 -15.11 -14.41
C THR A 202 -2.17 -13.98 -13.39
N SER A 203 -1.23 -13.09 -13.68
CA SER A 203 -1.17 -11.79 -12.98
C SER A 203 -2.37 -10.94 -13.43
N TYR A 204 -2.96 -10.15 -12.54
CA TYR A 204 -4.07 -9.22 -12.85
C TYR A 204 -3.88 -8.43 -14.17
N PRO A 205 -2.68 -7.93 -14.53
CA PRO A 205 -2.43 -7.25 -15.80
C PRO A 205 -2.72 -8.10 -17.05
N LEU A 206 -2.43 -9.41 -17.04
CA LEU A 206 -2.66 -10.26 -18.21
C LEU A 206 -4.17 -10.41 -18.50
N ARG A 207 -4.98 -10.60 -17.45
CA ARG A 207 -6.44 -10.68 -17.57
C ARG A 207 -7.06 -9.36 -17.98
N GLU A 208 -6.50 -8.25 -17.50
CA GLU A 208 -6.91 -6.91 -17.93
C GLU A 208 -6.74 -6.75 -19.45
N VAL A 209 -5.57 -7.09 -19.99
CA VAL A 209 -5.30 -7.03 -21.43
C VAL A 209 -6.25 -7.92 -22.23
N GLU A 210 -6.53 -9.12 -21.75
CA GLU A 210 -7.49 -10.04 -22.40
C GLU A 210 -8.88 -9.40 -22.50
N TYR A 211 -9.43 -8.90 -21.39
CA TYR A 211 -10.74 -8.25 -21.38
C TYR A 211 -10.77 -6.98 -22.23
N LEU A 212 -9.74 -6.14 -22.17
CA LEU A 212 -9.66 -4.92 -22.99
C LEU A 212 -9.60 -5.25 -24.49
N ASN A 213 -8.91 -6.31 -24.89
CA ASN A 213 -8.89 -6.78 -26.28
C ASN A 213 -10.27 -7.28 -26.73
N THR A 214 -10.99 -8.02 -25.88
CA THR A 214 -12.37 -8.41 -26.17
C THR A 214 -13.27 -7.19 -26.33
N LEU A 215 -13.17 -6.20 -25.44
CA LEU A 215 -13.97 -4.97 -25.49
C LEU A 215 -13.62 -4.05 -26.66
N LYS A 216 -12.39 -4.13 -27.17
CA LYS A 216 -12.00 -3.45 -28.40
C LYS A 216 -12.77 -3.98 -29.61
N ASN A 217 -13.05 -5.29 -29.63
CA ASN A 217 -13.80 -5.94 -30.69
C ASN A 217 -15.33 -5.89 -30.46
N ASP A 218 -15.76 -5.92 -29.20
CA ASP A 218 -17.16 -5.89 -28.79
C ASP A 218 -17.34 -4.98 -27.56
N SER A 219 -17.44 -3.68 -27.79
CA SER A 219 -17.55 -2.67 -26.73
C SER A 219 -18.88 -2.75 -25.93
N ALA A 220 -19.88 -3.46 -26.47
CA ALA A 220 -21.18 -3.66 -25.84
C ALA A 220 -21.25 -4.99 -25.05
N ASN A 221 -20.12 -5.69 -24.86
CA ASN A 221 -20.09 -6.95 -24.13
C ASN A 221 -20.31 -6.73 -22.61
N PHE A 222 -21.55 -6.93 -22.17
CA PHE A 222 -21.92 -6.81 -20.75
C PHE A 222 -21.06 -7.69 -19.84
N GLN A 223 -20.87 -8.96 -20.24
CA GLN A 223 -20.19 -9.95 -19.39
C GLN A 223 -18.73 -9.57 -19.18
N THR A 224 -18.05 -9.12 -20.23
CA THR A 224 -16.65 -8.67 -20.15
C THR A 224 -16.51 -7.42 -19.29
N TRP A 225 -17.39 -6.42 -19.44
CA TRP A 225 -17.37 -5.24 -18.56
C TRP A 225 -17.61 -5.59 -17.09
N PHE A 226 -18.54 -6.51 -16.82
CA PHE A 226 -18.81 -6.95 -15.46
C PHE A 226 -17.61 -7.70 -14.84
N GLN A 227 -17.00 -8.61 -15.60
CA GLN A 227 -15.80 -9.35 -15.18
C GLN A 227 -14.59 -8.44 -14.99
N LEU A 228 -14.41 -7.45 -15.85
CA LEU A 228 -13.33 -6.46 -15.72
C LEU A 228 -13.49 -5.62 -14.44
N GLY A 229 -14.72 -5.21 -14.11
CA GLY A 229 -14.98 -4.53 -12.83
C GLY A 229 -14.67 -5.41 -11.61
N GLN A 230 -15.01 -6.70 -11.67
CA GLN A 230 -14.66 -7.67 -10.61
C GLN A 230 -13.14 -7.88 -10.50
N LEU A 231 -12.45 -7.99 -11.63
CA LEU A 231 -10.99 -8.08 -11.69
C LEU A 231 -10.35 -6.90 -10.97
N TYR A 232 -10.78 -5.67 -11.29
CA TYR A 232 -10.25 -4.47 -10.66
C TYR A 232 -10.57 -4.36 -9.17
N SER A 233 -11.78 -4.77 -8.75
CA SER A 233 -12.16 -4.78 -7.33
C SER A 233 -11.29 -5.75 -6.53
N ASN A 234 -11.07 -6.96 -7.06
CA ASN A 234 -10.21 -7.96 -6.44
C ASN A 234 -8.74 -7.52 -6.44
N TRP A 235 -8.29 -6.88 -7.52
CA TRP A 235 -6.95 -6.33 -7.60
C TRP A 235 -6.75 -5.23 -6.55
N ALA A 236 -7.71 -4.33 -6.40
CA ALA A 236 -7.67 -3.30 -5.37
C ALA A 236 -7.58 -3.91 -3.96
N GLN A 237 -8.39 -4.92 -3.64
CA GLN A 237 -8.33 -5.61 -2.36
C GLN A 237 -6.95 -6.25 -2.09
N GLU A 238 -6.33 -6.84 -3.12
CA GLU A 238 -4.98 -7.39 -3.02
C GLU A 238 -3.91 -6.29 -2.86
N LEU A 239 -4.11 -5.12 -3.48
CA LEU A 239 -3.23 -3.97 -3.30
C LEU A 239 -3.37 -3.39 -1.89
N GLU A 240 -4.59 -3.28 -1.34
CA GLU A 240 -4.82 -2.87 0.04
C GLU A 240 -4.20 -3.84 1.05
N SER A 241 -4.29 -5.16 0.81
CA SER A 241 -3.66 -6.17 1.68
C SER A 241 -2.13 -6.03 1.73
N ARG A 242 -1.55 -5.45 0.67
CA ARG A 242 -0.13 -5.11 0.54
C ARG A 242 0.19 -3.69 0.97
N ALA A 243 -0.77 -2.95 1.54
CA ALA A 243 -0.66 -1.55 1.92
C ALA A 243 -0.34 -0.58 0.75
N GLN A 244 -0.66 -0.98 -0.48
CA GLN A 244 -0.55 -0.14 -1.69
C GLN A 244 -1.85 0.64 -1.90
N PHE A 245 -2.17 1.52 -0.97
CA PHE A 245 -3.49 2.19 -0.91
C PHE A 245 -3.79 3.08 -2.11
N ASP A 246 -2.79 3.78 -2.65
CA ASP A 246 -2.99 4.65 -3.81
C ASP A 246 -3.29 3.85 -5.09
N SER A 247 -2.51 2.79 -5.34
CA SER A 247 -2.77 1.87 -6.44
C SER A 247 -4.10 1.14 -6.26
N ALA A 248 -4.47 0.78 -5.04
CA ALA A 248 -5.77 0.20 -4.75
C ALA A 248 -6.91 1.16 -5.09
N ARG A 249 -6.77 2.44 -4.71
CA ARG A 249 -7.73 3.49 -5.02
C ARG A 249 -7.87 3.70 -6.52
N GLU A 250 -6.78 3.68 -7.27
CA GLU A 250 -6.78 3.73 -8.72
C GLU A 250 -7.58 2.56 -9.32
N LYS A 251 -7.31 1.32 -8.87
CA LYS A 251 -8.03 0.14 -9.35
C LYS A 251 -9.51 0.15 -8.96
N LEU A 252 -9.88 0.69 -7.80
CA LEU A 252 -11.29 0.91 -7.44
C LEU A 252 -11.99 1.88 -8.40
N ASN A 253 -11.33 2.97 -8.81
CA ASN A 253 -11.88 3.89 -9.81
C ASN A 253 -12.07 3.22 -11.19
N SER A 254 -11.13 2.35 -11.58
CA SER A 254 -11.28 1.52 -12.79
C SER A 254 -12.43 0.53 -12.66
N ALA A 255 -12.64 -0.07 -11.48
CA ALA A 255 -13.80 -0.93 -11.21
C ALA A 255 -15.13 -0.17 -11.37
N VAL A 256 -15.23 1.03 -10.77
CA VAL A 256 -16.39 1.92 -10.90
C VAL A 256 -16.70 2.22 -12.38
N SER A 257 -15.67 2.54 -13.16
CA SER A 257 -15.81 2.85 -14.58
C SER A 257 -16.32 1.64 -15.38
N ALA A 258 -15.75 0.46 -15.14
CA ALA A 258 -16.17 -0.79 -15.78
C ALA A 258 -17.62 -1.17 -15.42
N TYR A 259 -18.02 -1.05 -14.15
CA TYR A 259 -19.39 -1.32 -13.72
C TYR A 259 -20.40 -0.33 -14.30
N LYS A 260 -20.05 0.97 -14.39
CA LYS A 260 -20.89 1.95 -15.09
C LYS A 260 -21.10 1.60 -16.56
N ARG A 261 -20.07 1.09 -17.24
CA ARG A 261 -20.19 0.58 -18.61
C ARG A 261 -21.09 -0.64 -18.69
N ALA A 262 -20.93 -1.61 -17.78
CA ALA A 262 -21.85 -2.76 -17.70
C ALA A 262 -23.32 -2.33 -17.48
N LEU A 263 -23.57 -1.35 -16.60
CA LEU A 263 -24.91 -0.82 -16.36
C LEU A 263 -25.47 -0.03 -17.55
N SER A 264 -24.63 0.63 -18.34
CA SER A 264 -25.09 1.28 -19.57
C SER A 264 -25.65 0.28 -20.60
N ILE A 265 -25.21 -0.98 -20.54
CA ILE A 265 -25.68 -2.06 -21.41
C ILE A 265 -26.87 -2.80 -20.78
N LYS A 266 -26.79 -3.12 -19.48
CA LYS A 266 -27.86 -3.78 -18.73
C LYS A 266 -28.14 -3.01 -17.42
N PRO A 267 -29.02 -2.00 -17.46
CA PRO A 267 -29.28 -1.10 -16.33
C PRO A 267 -29.89 -1.77 -15.11
N THR A 268 -30.55 -2.92 -15.27
CA THR A 268 -31.32 -3.57 -14.19
C THR A 268 -30.54 -4.66 -13.46
N SER A 269 -29.22 -4.75 -13.66
CA SER A 269 -28.43 -5.82 -13.04
C SER A 269 -28.16 -5.52 -11.55
N ALA A 270 -28.90 -6.18 -10.66
CA ALA A 270 -28.73 -6.05 -9.21
C ALA A 270 -27.31 -6.41 -8.73
N ALA A 271 -26.69 -7.43 -9.34
CA ALA A 271 -25.32 -7.83 -9.04
C ALA A 271 -24.30 -6.72 -9.38
N VAL A 272 -24.45 -6.04 -10.52
CA VAL A 272 -23.56 -4.95 -10.91
C VAL A 272 -23.78 -3.73 -10.02
N HIS A 273 -25.03 -3.37 -9.73
CA HIS A 273 -25.33 -2.29 -8.79
C HIS A 273 -24.73 -2.58 -7.40
N THR A 274 -24.83 -3.81 -6.91
CA THR A 274 -24.25 -4.19 -5.61
C THR A 274 -22.72 -4.11 -5.61
N ASN A 275 -22.07 -4.54 -6.70
CA ASN A 275 -20.61 -4.44 -6.79
C ASN A 275 -20.14 -2.99 -6.95
N LEU A 276 -20.86 -2.18 -7.73
CA LEU A 276 -20.59 -0.75 -7.86
C LEU A 276 -20.79 -0.02 -6.51
N GLY A 277 -21.84 -0.35 -5.77
CA GLY A 277 -22.07 0.17 -4.42
C GLY A 277 -20.93 -0.19 -3.46
N THR A 278 -20.46 -1.44 -3.51
CA THR A 278 -19.29 -1.87 -2.72
C THR A 278 -18.04 -1.07 -3.08
N ALA A 279 -17.75 -0.88 -4.37
CA ALA A 279 -16.60 -0.09 -4.80
C ALA A 279 -16.69 1.38 -4.32
N TYR A 280 -17.88 1.99 -4.38
CA TYR A 280 -18.11 3.32 -3.83
C TYR A 280 -17.91 3.39 -2.31
N LEU A 281 -18.39 2.38 -1.58
CA LEU A 281 -18.23 2.32 -0.14
C LEU A 281 -16.76 2.25 0.29
N VAL A 282 -15.94 1.47 -0.42
CA VAL A 282 -14.49 1.39 -0.17
C VAL A 282 -13.79 2.72 -0.49
N LEU A 283 -14.23 3.42 -1.54
CA LEU A 283 -13.74 4.77 -1.88
C LEU A 283 -14.20 5.87 -0.90
N GLY A 284 -15.10 5.56 0.04
CA GLY A 284 -15.68 6.51 1.00
C GLY A 284 -16.92 7.27 0.49
N ASN A 285 -17.36 7.00 -0.74
CA ASN A 285 -18.51 7.62 -1.39
C ASN A 285 -19.81 6.95 -0.91
N THR A 286 -20.20 7.28 0.31
CA THR A 286 -21.25 6.54 1.04
C THR A 286 -22.64 6.75 0.43
N ASP A 287 -22.99 7.98 0.03
CA ASP A 287 -24.32 8.29 -0.51
C ASP A 287 -24.53 7.60 -1.87
N GLU A 288 -23.50 7.59 -2.72
CA GLU A 288 -23.51 6.83 -3.97
C GLU A 288 -23.64 5.33 -3.71
N ALA A 289 -22.92 4.78 -2.73
CA ALA A 289 -23.02 3.38 -2.36
C ALA A 289 -24.46 2.99 -1.96
N ILE A 290 -25.09 3.78 -1.08
CA ILE A 290 -26.48 3.59 -0.67
C ILE A 290 -27.40 3.65 -1.87
N SER A 291 -27.26 4.66 -2.73
CA SER A 291 -28.06 4.78 -3.94
C SER A 291 -27.96 3.53 -4.82
N GLN A 292 -26.77 2.96 -4.99
CA GLN A 292 -26.59 1.75 -5.79
C GLN A 292 -27.21 0.51 -5.13
N PHE A 293 -27.06 0.34 -3.81
CA PHE A 293 -27.70 -0.80 -3.11
C PHE A 293 -29.23 -0.72 -3.14
N VAL A 294 -29.80 0.49 -3.01
CA VAL A 294 -31.23 0.71 -3.18
C VAL A 294 -31.68 0.33 -4.59
N GLN A 295 -30.97 0.77 -5.64
CA GLN A 295 -31.27 0.36 -7.01
C GLN A 295 -31.21 -1.17 -7.17
N ALA A 296 -30.18 -1.83 -6.64
CA ALA A 296 -30.06 -3.28 -6.68
C ALA A 296 -31.28 -3.98 -6.05
N SER A 297 -31.67 -3.58 -4.84
CA SER A 297 -32.84 -4.12 -4.15
C SER A 297 -34.18 -3.82 -4.84
N SER A 298 -34.25 -2.71 -5.59
CA SER A 298 -35.46 -2.36 -6.35
C SER A 298 -35.61 -3.19 -7.62
N TYR A 299 -34.50 -3.52 -8.29
CA TYR A 299 -34.51 -4.35 -9.49
C TYR A 299 -34.64 -5.83 -9.18
N ASP A 300 -34.05 -6.29 -8.07
CA ASP A 300 -34.20 -7.65 -7.57
C ASP A 300 -34.37 -7.65 -6.04
N PRO A 301 -35.63 -7.64 -5.55
CA PRO A 301 -35.92 -7.74 -4.12
C PRO A 301 -35.50 -9.06 -3.47
N GLY A 302 -35.14 -10.07 -4.28
CA GLY A 302 -34.59 -11.35 -3.81
C GLY A 302 -33.06 -11.35 -3.68
N TYR A 303 -32.38 -10.28 -4.11
CA TYR A 303 -30.92 -10.22 -4.09
C TYR A 303 -30.40 -9.90 -2.69
N ALA A 304 -30.26 -10.95 -1.87
CA ALA A 304 -29.91 -10.87 -0.45
C ALA A 304 -28.69 -9.98 -0.16
N LEU A 305 -27.65 -10.05 -1.00
CA LEU A 305 -26.42 -9.29 -0.79
C LEU A 305 -26.64 -7.76 -0.86
N ALA A 306 -27.61 -7.28 -1.65
CA ALA A 306 -27.95 -5.85 -1.68
C ALA A 306 -28.53 -5.39 -0.34
N HIS A 307 -29.45 -6.17 0.25
CA HIS A 307 -30.02 -5.88 1.56
C HIS A 307 -28.97 -5.92 2.67
N PHE A 308 -28.07 -6.91 2.66
CA PHE A 308 -26.97 -6.98 3.63
C PHE A 308 -26.06 -5.75 3.54
N ASN A 309 -25.61 -5.41 2.33
CA ASN A 309 -24.69 -4.28 2.13
C ASN A 309 -25.35 -2.93 2.43
N LEU A 310 -26.64 -2.77 2.10
CA LEU A 310 -27.40 -1.57 2.47
C LEU A 310 -27.53 -1.46 3.99
N GLY A 311 -27.94 -2.53 4.67
CA GLY A 311 -28.08 -2.55 6.13
C GLY A 311 -26.76 -2.27 6.85
N PHE A 312 -25.66 -2.87 6.38
CA PHE A 312 -24.31 -2.61 6.89
C PHE A 312 -23.89 -1.15 6.70
N THR A 313 -24.17 -0.58 5.53
CA THR A 313 -23.80 0.82 5.21
C THR A 313 -24.61 1.81 6.04
N LEU A 314 -25.93 1.60 6.14
CA LEU A 314 -26.82 2.42 6.96
C LEU A 314 -26.39 2.41 8.43
N LEU A 315 -26.00 1.25 8.97
CA LEU A 315 -25.53 1.11 10.34
C LEU A 315 -24.20 1.82 10.58
N THR A 316 -23.21 1.57 9.72
CA THR A 316 -21.80 1.93 9.99
C THR A 316 -21.41 3.32 9.48
N ARG A 317 -22.12 3.85 8.47
CA ARG A 317 -21.80 5.15 7.87
C ARG A 317 -22.87 6.20 8.12
N ASN A 318 -24.15 5.85 8.00
CA ASN A 318 -25.25 6.82 8.16
C ASN A 318 -25.85 6.87 9.56
N ARG A 319 -25.53 5.89 10.42
CA ARG A 319 -26.13 5.71 11.75
C ARG A 319 -27.68 5.63 11.72
N ASP A 320 -28.25 5.17 10.61
CA ASP A 320 -29.68 4.89 10.50
C ASP A 320 -29.94 3.47 10.99
N PHE A 321 -30.15 3.34 12.30
CA PHE A 321 -30.37 2.06 12.96
C PHE A 321 -31.71 1.42 12.55
N THR A 322 -32.73 2.23 12.32
CA THR A 322 -34.06 1.81 11.87
C THR A 322 -34.02 1.22 10.46
N GLY A 323 -33.43 1.95 9.52
CA GLY A 323 -33.21 1.46 8.16
C GLY A 323 -32.34 0.22 8.14
N ALA A 324 -31.22 0.23 8.88
CA ALA A 324 -30.33 -0.93 8.99
C ALA A 324 -31.05 -2.18 9.51
N ALA A 325 -31.88 -2.05 10.54
CA ALA A 325 -32.65 -3.18 11.08
C ALA A 325 -33.59 -3.78 10.03
N LYS A 326 -34.35 -2.93 9.31
CA LYS A 326 -35.27 -3.38 8.25
C LYS A 326 -34.55 -4.16 7.15
N GLU A 327 -33.39 -3.67 6.73
CA GLU A 327 -32.60 -4.32 5.68
C GLU A 327 -31.97 -5.63 6.15
N PHE A 328 -31.47 -5.70 7.40
CA PHE A 328 -30.99 -6.96 7.97
C PHE A 328 -32.09 -8.00 8.19
N GLU A 329 -33.30 -7.59 8.57
CA GLU A 329 -34.45 -8.49 8.67
C GLU A 329 -34.82 -9.06 7.29
N THR A 330 -34.80 -8.22 6.27
CA THR A 330 -35.04 -8.64 4.89
C THR A 330 -33.96 -9.59 4.41
N TYR A 331 -32.69 -9.28 4.66
CA TYR A 331 -31.55 -10.17 4.37
C TYR A 331 -31.71 -11.53 5.04
N LEU A 332 -32.01 -11.59 6.34
CA LEU A 332 -32.15 -12.84 7.09
C LEU A 332 -33.33 -13.70 6.65
N ARG A 333 -34.38 -13.08 6.11
CA ARG A 333 -35.50 -13.82 5.50
C ARG A 333 -35.07 -14.51 4.20
N LEU A 334 -34.16 -13.91 3.44
CA LEU A 334 -33.62 -14.46 2.20
C LEU A 334 -32.51 -15.48 2.46
N GLU A 335 -31.58 -15.15 3.36
CA GLU A 335 -30.45 -15.98 3.77
C GLU A 335 -30.41 -16.15 5.30
N PRO A 336 -31.10 -17.16 5.86
CA PRO A 336 -31.22 -17.32 7.31
C PRO A 336 -29.96 -17.87 7.97
N SER A 337 -29.02 -18.46 7.22
CA SER A 337 -27.84 -19.15 7.74
C SER A 337 -26.56 -18.72 7.01
N GLY A 338 -25.45 -18.65 7.74
CA GLY A 338 -24.14 -18.26 7.22
C GLY A 338 -23.52 -17.19 8.11
N GLU A 339 -22.22 -16.92 7.90
CA GLU A 339 -21.46 -15.96 8.71
C GLU A 339 -22.08 -14.54 8.67
N ARG A 340 -22.50 -14.08 7.49
CA ARG A 340 -23.20 -12.79 7.34
C ARG A 340 -24.55 -12.77 8.06
N SER A 341 -25.26 -13.90 8.09
CA SER A 341 -26.52 -14.03 8.83
C SER A 341 -26.29 -13.96 10.33
N GLU A 342 -25.22 -14.57 10.84
CA GLU A 342 -24.83 -14.44 12.25
C GLU A 342 -24.50 -12.99 12.61
N TYR A 343 -23.72 -12.31 11.76
CA TYR A 343 -23.43 -10.89 11.91
C TYR A 343 -24.72 -10.04 11.94
N ALA A 344 -25.62 -10.24 10.97
CA ALA A 344 -26.88 -9.51 10.88
C ALA A 344 -27.78 -9.73 12.11
N ARG A 345 -27.86 -10.97 12.62
CA ARG A 345 -28.61 -11.29 13.85
C ARG A 345 -28.02 -10.58 15.07
N GLN A 346 -26.69 -10.60 15.20
CA GLN A 346 -26.01 -9.91 16.29
C GLN A 346 -26.30 -8.41 16.26
N LYS A 347 -26.14 -7.77 15.10
CA LYS A 347 -26.40 -6.33 14.95
C LYS A 347 -27.86 -5.96 15.17
N LEU A 348 -28.80 -6.78 14.71
CA LEU A 348 -30.22 -6.59 15.02
C LEU A 348 -30.51 -6.65 16.52
N LYS A 349 -29.88 -7.58 17.25
CA LYS A 349 -30.02 -7.66 18.71
C LYS A 349 -29.49 -6.39 19.38
N GLU A 350 -28.28 -5.94 19.02
CA GLU A 350 -27.67 -4.71 19.56
C GLU A 350 -28.54 -3.47 19.30
N ILE A 351 -29.10 -3.33 18.09
CA ILE A 351 -30.00 -2.20 17.74
C ILE A 351 -31.26 -2.21 18.61
N ARG A 352 -31.89 -3.37 18.80
CA ARG A 352 -33.12 -3.50 19.59
C ARG A 352 -32.89 -3.24 21.07
N GLU A 353 -31.77 -3.73 21.61
CA GLU A 353 -31.41 -3.50 23.01
C GLU A 353 -31.17 -2.01 23.30
N ASN A 354 -30.49 -1.30 22.39
CA ASN A 354 -30.26 0.14 22.53
C ASN A 354 -31.53 0.98 22.37
N ASN A 355 -32.44 0.58 21.47
CA ASN A 355 -33.73 1.28 21.31
C ASN A 355 -34.69 1.07 22.48
N ASN A 356 -34.55 -0.03 23.24
CA ASN A 356 -35.35 -0.30 24.44
C ASN A 356 -34.75 0.35 25.71
N ALA A 357 -33.57 0.96 25.62
CA ALA A 357 -32.86 1.61 26.73
C ALA A 357 -33.06 3.14 26.79
N ILE A 358 -33.85 3.70 25.87
CA ILE A 358 -34.30 5.09 25.79
C ILE A 358 -35.80 5.11 26.08
#